data_AF-A0A1V3FIN1-F1
#
_entry.id   AF-A0A1V3FIN1-F1
#
_cell.length_a   1.000
_cell.length_b   1.000
_cell.length_c   1.000
_cell.angle_alpha   90.00
_cell.angle_beta   90.00
_cell.angle_gamma   90.00
#
_symmetry.space_group_name_H-M   'P 1'
#
loop_
_entity.id
_entity.type
_entity.pdbx_description
1 polymer ?
#
loop_
_entity_poly.entity_id
_entity_poly.type
_entity_poly.pdbx_seq_one_letter_code
_entity_poly.pdbx_strand_id
1 'polypeptide(L)'
;MFISPLTLLPGSRQCFLFFVTKSQNLVINLNFGQRKIRDITILEVKIKFKKNRLKYFKEISQGDIFEIYLRDIGKYAYGIVVSGEIKGNKDEEILIGYLNKFSSTALPIDEIFQLVKQKQFLFIANTGITGIKKLKWRFITNYSDKVFSDENLSQIPYKVYFMGKYYKSVGDSVKEIAECEVISKEEADKIPNPLGIVGEEEIENLLIEKFQNTI
;
A
#
# COMPACT_ATOMS: atom_id res chain seq x y z
N MET A 1 12.83 -44.29 19.74
CA MET A 1 12.87 -43.65 21.07
C MET A 1 11.61 -42.80 21.18
N PHE A 2 10.74 -43.15 22.13
CA PHE A 2 9.41 -42.58 22.33
C PHE A 2 9.49 -41.08 22.64
N ILE A 3 8.65 -40.26 21.98
CA ILE A 3 8.39 -38.89 22.40
C ILE A 3 7.03 -38.89 23.09
N SER A 4 7.09 -38.71 24.41
CA SER A 4 5.95 -38.56 25.31
C SER A 4 5.14 -37.28 25.00
N PRO A 5 3.80 -37.28 25.19
CA PRO A 5 3.00 -36.08 25.05
C PRO A 5 3.18 -35.19 26.29
N LEU A 6 3.93 -34.09 26.16
CA LEU A 6 3.96 -33.04 27.17
C LEU A 6 2.59 -32.34 27.21
N THR A 7 1.89 -32.53 28.32
CA THR A 7 0.72 -31.79 28.76
C THR A 7 0.98 -30.28 28.67
N LEU A 8 0.23 -29.60 27.79
CA LEU A 8 0.27 -28.15 27.59
C LEU A 8 -0.45 -27.45 28.76
N LEU A 9 0.31 -26.71 29.59
CA LEU A 9 -0.24 -25.73 30.52
C LEU A 9 -0.90 -24.56 29.75
N PRO A 10 -1.99 -23.95 30.25
CA PRO A 10 -2.79 -22.97 29.50
C PRO A 10 -2.02 -21.71 29.04
N GLY A 11 -0.89 -21.39 29.68
CA GLY A 11 -0.05 -20.23 29.34
C GLY A 11 0.93 -20.42 28.18
N SER A 12 1.17 -21.66 27.71
CA SER A 12 2.19 -21.94 26.68
C SER A 12 1.72 -21.66 25.25
N ARG A 13 0.40 -21.62 25.01
CA ARG A 13 -0.17 -21.30 23.68
C ARG A 13 0.13 -19.87 23.25
N GLN A 14 0.17 -18.92 24.18
CA GLN A 14 0.45 -17.52 23.89
C GLN A 14 1.92 -17.30 23.52
N CYS A 15 2.86 -17.98 24.20
CA CYS A 15 4.28 -17.92 23.86
C CYS A 15 4.60 -18.54 22.49
N PHE A 16 3.94 -19.66 22.12
CA PHE A 16 4.11 -20.27 20.80
C PHE A 16 3.58 -19.36 19.68
N LEU A 17 2.42 -18.72 19.84
CA LEU A 17 1.88 -17.77 18.85
C LEU A 17 2.81 -16.55 18.64
N PHE A 18 3.41 -16.04 19.72
CA PHE A 18 4.37 -14.93 19.67
C PHE A 18 5.69 -15.32 18.99
N PHE A 19 6.14 -16.57 19.14
CA PHE A 19 7.33 -17.06 18.45
C PHE A 19 7.10 -17.22 16.94
N VAL A 20 5.93 -17.75 16.56
CA VAL A 20 5.57 -17.98 15.13
C VAL A 20 5.39 -16.66 14.37
N THR A 21 4.80 -15.64 14.98
CA THR A 21 4.61 -14.32 14.32
C THR A 21 5.90 -13.53 14.15
N LYS A 22 6.89 -13.73 15.03
CA LYS A 22 8.22 -13.08 14.93
C LYS A 22 9.15 -13.78 13.94
N SER A 23 9.09 -15.12 13.84
CA SER A 23 9.86 -15.87 12.84
C SER A 23 9.38 -15.56 11.42
N GLN A 24 8.08 -15.35 11.20
CA GLN A 24 7.53 -14.90 9.92
C GLN A 24 8.12 -13.53 9.47
N ASN A 25 8.22 -12.56 10.39
CA ASN A 25 8.85 -11.26 10.10
C ASN A 25 10.36 -11.34 9.77
N LEU A 26 11.06 -12.35 10.28
CA LEU A 26 12.47 -12.59 9.96
C LEU A 26 12.64 -13.16 8.55
N VAL A 27 11.81 -14.13 8.16
CA VAL A 27 11.78 -14.70 6.80
C VAL A 27 11.42 -13.61 5.77
N ILE A 28 10.50 -12.72 6.12
CA ILE A 28 10.10 -11.58 5.26
C ILE A 28 11.26 -10.61 5.00
N ASN A 29 12.08 -10.28 6.01
CA ASN A 29 13.24 -9.40 5.84
C ASN A 29 14.41 -10.07 5.10
N LEU A 30 14.61 -11.38 5.26
CA LEU A 30 15.59 -12.15 4.49
C LEU A 30 15.21 -12.23 3.01
N ASN A 31 13.92 -12.41 2.71
CA ASN A 31 13.40 -12.39 1.34
C ASN A 31 13.59 -11.03 0.65
N PHE A 32 13.58 -9.93 1.41
CA PHE A 32 13.88 -8.60 0.86
C PHE A 32 15.35 -8.48 0.39
N GLY A 33 16.30 -9.04 1.15
CA GLY A 33 17.71 -9.08 0.76
C GLY A 33 17.95 -9.87 -0.53
N GLN A 34 17.25 -11.00 -0.70
CA GLN A 34 17.33 -11.83 -1.92
C GLN A 34 16.77 -11.14 -3.17
N ARG A 35 15.77 -10.25 -3.03
CA ARG A 35 15.23 -9.49 -4.17
C ARG A 35 16.20 -8.45 -4.72
N LYS A 36 17.12 -7.97 -3.89
CA LYS A 36 18.07 -6.91 -4.25
C LYS A 36 19.41 -7.47 -4.74
N ILE A 37 19.77 -8.71 -4.38
CA ILE A 37 21.10 -9.27 -4.65
C ILE A 37 20.96 -10.77 -4.94
N ARG A 38 21.18 -11.18 -6.20
CA ARG A 38 20.84 -12.52 -6.68
C ARG A 38 21.86 -13.63 -6.41
N ASP A 39 23.06 -13.33 -5.90
CA ASP A 39 24.16 -14.33 -5.82
C ASP A 39 24.91 -14.33 -4.49
N ILE A 40 24.20 -14.28 -3.34
CA ILE A 40 24.84 -14.37 -2.01
C ILE A 40 24.20 -15.47 -1.18
N THR A 41 25.01 -16.43 -0.75
CA THR A 41 24.65 -17.43 0.26
C THR A 41 24.80 -16.82 1.65
N ILE A 42 23.70 -16.69 2.39
CA ILE A 42 23.73 -16.20 3.78
C ILE A 42 24.19 -17.33 4.70
N LEU A 43 25.39 -17.20 5.26
CA LEU A 43 26.00 -18.23 6.12
C LEU A 43 25.60 -18.09 7.61
N GLU A 44 25.41 -16.86 8.11
CA GLU A 44 25.10 -16.60 9.52
C GLU A 44 24.31 -15.30 9.70
N VAL A 45 23.33 -15.29 10.61
CA VAL A 45 22.51 -14.12 10.94
C VAL A 45 22.56 -13.84 12.44
N LYS A 46 23.09 -12.67 12.83
CA LYS A 46 23.16 -12.26 14.24
C LYS A 46 21.93 -11.40 14.60
N ILE A 47 21.00 -11.96 15.37
CA ILE A 47 19.75 -11.28 15.75
C ILE A 47 19.92 -10.57 17.10
N LYS A 48 19.68 -9.25 17.14
CA LYS A 48 19.62 -8.46 18.38
C LYS A 48 18.17 -8.03 18.66
N PHE A 49 17.67 -8.33 19.86
CA PHE A 49 16.34 -7.93 20.28
C PHE A 49 16.38 -6.56 20.98
N LYS A 50 15.64 -5.58 20.46
CA LYS A 50 15.35 -4.30 21.14
C LYS A 50 13.88 -4.27 21.55
N LYS A 51 13.57 -3.67 22.71
CA LYS A 51 12.19 -3.37 23.13
C LYS A 51 11.54 -2.52 22.03
N ASN A 52 10.52 -3.05 21.36
CA ASN A 52 9.78 -2.32 20.33
C ASN A 52 8.99 -1.21 21.01
N ARG A 53 9.51 0.02 20.99
CA ARG A 53 8.61 1.16 20.82
C ARG A 53 8.00 0.97 19.43
N LEU A 54 6.68 1.04 19.28
CA LEU A 54 6.02 1.03 17.98
C LEU A 54 6.79 2.00 17.07
N LYS A 55 7.55 1.46 16.12
CA LYS A 55 8.28 2.27 15.15
C LYS A 55 7.23 2.70 14.15
N TYR A 56 6.58 3.83 14.43
CA TYR A 56 5.76 4.48 13.43
C TYR A 56 6.65 4.82 12.23
N PHE A 57 6.14 4.58 11.03
CA PHE A 57 6.75 5.11 9.82
C PHE A 57 6.63 6.63 9.88
N LYS A 58 7.77 7.33 10.04
CA LYS A 58 7.80 8.76 10.41
C LYS A 58 7.84 9.70 9.22
N GLU A 59 8.29 9.19 8.07
CA GLU A 59 8.61 10.01 6.91
C GLU A 59 8.09 9.28 5.68
N ILE A 60 7.25 9.94 4.88
CA ILE A 60 6.76 9.43 3.60
C ILE A 60 7.23 10.45 2.56
N SER A 61 7.89 10.00 1.50
CA SER A 61 8.40 10.86 0.45
C SER A 61 7.82 10.46 -0.91
N GLN A 62 7.83 11.42 -1.84
CA GLN A 62 7.55 11.13 -3.23
C GLN A 62 8.46 10.00 -3.75
N GLY A 63 7.88 9.09 -4.52
CA GLY A 63 8.55 7.90 -5.04
C GLY A 63 8.53 6.70 -4.09
N ASP A 64 8.13 6.85 -2.83
CA ASP A 64 8.05 5.72 -1.91
C ASP A 64 7.01 4.70 -2.39
N ILE A 65 7.41 3.43 -2.39
CA ILE A 65 6.59 2.29 -2.81
C ILE A 65 6.23 1.45 -1.60
N PHE A 66 4.93 1.18 -1.48
CA PHE A 66 4.34 0.34 -0.45
C PHE A 66 3.72 -0.91 -1.07
N GLU A 67 3.98 -2.05 -0.46
CA GLU A 67 3.33 -3.32 -0.73
C GLU A 67 2.16 -3.52 0.22
N ILE A 68 1.01 -3.89 -0.34
CA ILE A 68 -0.25 -4.08 0.36
C ILE A 68 -0.66 -5.54 0.18
N TYR A 69 -0.80 -6.28 1.27
CA TYR A 69 -1.30 -7.66 1.21
C TYR A 69 -2.79 -7.70 1.52
N LEU A 70 -3.58 -7.92 0.47
CA LEU A 70 -5.05 -8.01 0.51
C LEU A 70 -5.43 -9.41 0.97
N ARG A 71 -5.71 -9.55 2.26
CA ARG A 71 -5.95 -10.85 2.91
C ARG A 71 -7.12 -11.61 2.30
N ASP A 72 -8.20 -10.89 1.98
CA ASP A 72 -9.47 -11.49 1.54
C ASP A 72 -9.36 -12.22 0.21
N ILE A 73 -8.44 -11.78 -0.66
CA ILE A 73 -8.18 -12.39 -1.96
C ILE A 73 -6.81 -13.07 -2.06
N GLY A 74 -6.00 -13.02 -1.00
CA GLY A 74 -4.67 -13.60 -0.95
C GLY A 74 -3.71 -13.05 -2.00
N LYS A 75 -3.78 -11.74 -2.29
CA LYS A 75 -2.97 -11.07 -3.31
C LYS A 75 -2.17 -9.91 -2.75
N TYR A 76 -1.01 -9.68 -3.35
CA TYR A 76 -0.24 -8.46 -3.20
C TYR A 76 -0.66 -7.42 -4.24
N ALA A 77 -0.80 -6.18 -3.78
CA ALA A 77 -0.95 -4.98 -4.57
C ALA A 77 0.13 -3.96 -4.18
N TYR A 78 0.29 -2.92 -4.98
CA TYR A 78 1.40 -1.97 -4.84
C TYR A 78 0.91 -0.54 -5.05
N GLY A 79 1.32 0.36 -4.16
CA GLY A 79 1.08 1.80 -4.27
C GLY A 79 2.40 2.57 -4.29
N ILE A 80 2.50 3.61 -5.10
CA ILE A 80 3.63 4.55 -5.14
C ILE A 80 3.14 5.96 -4.82
N VAL A 81 3.87 6.67 -3.96
CA VAL A 81 3.61 8.08 -3.67
C VAL A 81 3.98 8.92 -4.89
N VAL A 82 2.97 9.48 -5.55
CA VAL A 82 3.16 10.26 -6.78
C VAL A 82 3.28 11.76 -6.50
N SER A 83 2.73 12.23 -5.38
CA SER A 83 2.84 13.61 -4.89
C SER A 83 2.66 13.67 -3.38
N GLY A 84 3.21 14.71 -2.76
CA GLY A 84 3.16 14.93 -1.31
C GLY A 84 4.34 14.33 -0.56
N GLU A 85 4.59 14.86 0.63
CA GLU A 85 5.58 14.35 1.57
C GLU A 85 5.05 14.50 3.00
N ILE A 86 5.41 13.59 3.90
CA ILE A 86 5.10 13.72 5.32
C ILE A 86 6.41 13.75 6.07
N LYS A 87 6.67 14.86 6.74
CA LYS A 87 7.83 15.06 7.62
C LYS A 87 7.37 15.31 9.05
N GLY A 88 7.60 14.34 9.93
CA GLY A 88 7.24 14.45 11.34
C GLY A 88 5.73 14.33 11.59
N ASN A 89 5.14 15.33 12.24
CA ASN A 89 3.71 15.32 12.63
C ASN A 89 2.84 16.25 11.78
N LYS A 90 3.35 16.73 10.63
CA LYS A 90 2.52 17.45 9.67
C LYS A 90 1.80 16.43 8.81
N ASP A 91 0.48 16.39 8.92
CA ASP A 91 -0.35 15.61 8.02
C ASP A 91 -0.54 16.44 6.75
N GLU A 92 0.38 16.25 5.81
CA GLU A 92 0.26 16.77 4.45
C GLU A 92 -0.51 15.77 3.59
N GLU A 93 -1.15 16.26 2.55
CA GLU A 93 -1.85 15.43 1.58
C GLU A 93 -0.86 14.57 0.81
N ILE A 94 -1.15 13.27 0.68
CA ILE A 94 -0.36 12.37 -0.15
C ILE A 94 -1.23 11.76 -1.23
N LEU A 95 -0.77 11.90 -2.48
CA LEU A 95 -1.37 11.20 -3.60
C LEU A 95 -0.59 9.90 -3.82
N ILE A 96 -1.30 8.77 -3.79
CA ILE A 96 -0.74 7.47 -4.11
C ILE A 96 -1.38 6.96 -5.39
N GLY A 97 -0.55 6.54 -6.35
CA GLY A 97 -0.97 5.78 -7.51
C GLY A 97 -0.88 4.29 -7.23
N TYR A 98 -1.98 3.57 -7.45
CA TYR A 98 -2.06 2.13 -7.20
C TYR A 98 -1.88 1.35 -8.50
N LEU A 99 -0.93 0.42 -8.54
CA LEU A 99 -0.53 -0.27 -9.76
C LEU A 99 -1.55 -1.34 -10.18
N ASN A 100 -1.75 -1.46 -11.49
CA ASN A 100 -2.59 -2.47 -12.13
C ASN A 100 -1.88 -3.82 -12.22
N LYS A 101 -1.56 -4.38 -11.05
CA LYS A 101 -0.97 -5.71 -10.93
C LYS A 101 -1.30 -6.31 -9.58
N PHE A 102 -1.89 -7.50 -9.62
CA PHE A 102 -2.13 -8.34 -8.46
C PHE A 102 -1.30 -9.61 -8.58
N SER A 103 -0.65 -10.03 -7.50
CA SER A 103 0.19 -11.22 -7.52
C SER A 103 0.00 -12.09 -6.28
N SER A 104 0.04 -13.42 -6.44
CA SER A 104 -0.01 -14.36 -5.30
C SER A 104 1.29 -14.34 -4.48
N THR A 105 2.39 -13.95 -5.13
CA THR A 105 3.71 -13.80 -4.51
C THR A 105 4.19 -12.39 -4.72
N ALA A 106 4.91 -11.85 -3.76
CA ALA A 106 5.35 -10.48 -3.83
C ALA A 106 6.42 -10.27 -4.93
N LEU A 107 6.28 -9.17 -5.69
CA LEU A 107 6.96 -8.93 -6.95
C LEU A 107 8.45 -8.55 -6.79
N PRO A 108 9.29 -8.83 -7.82
CA PRO A 108 10.61 -8.24 -7.97
C PRO A 108 10.52 -6.71 -8.10
N ILE A 109 11.52 -5.98 -7.58
CA ILE A 109 11.56 -4.51 -7.62
C ILE A 109 11.56 -4.00 -9.07
N ASP A 110 12.33 -4.64 -9.95
CA ASP A 110 12.42 -4.23 -11.36
C ASP A 110 11.06 -4.31 -12.08
N GLU A 111 10.23 -5.30 -11.75
CA GLU A 111 8.89 -5.43 -12.32
C GLU A 111 7.98 -4.29 -11.83
N ILE A 112 8.05 -3.95 -10.55
CA ILE A 112 7.31 -2.79 -9.99
C ILE A 112 7.74 -1.50 -10.68
N PHE A 113 9.06 -1.30 -10.87
CA PHE A 113 9.58 -0.11 -11.56
C PHE A 113 9.11 -0.04 -13.02
N GLN A 114 9.03 -1.17 -13.73
CA GLN A 114 8.49 -1.19 -15.08
C GLN A 114 7.00 -0.80 -15.12
N LEU A 115 6.20 -1.30 -14.18
CA LEU A 115 4.78 -0.92 -14.06
C LEU A 115 4.62 0.59 -13.81
N VAL A 116 5.45 1.17 -12.95
CA VAL A 116 5.48 2.62 -12.69
C VAL A 116 5.87 3.40 -13.95
N LYS A 117 6.94 2.99 -14.65
CA LYS A 117 7.39 3.63 -15.91
C LYS A 117 6.34 3.60 -17.00
N GLN A 118 5.62 2.48 -17.11
CA GLN A 118 4.55 2.28 -18.08
C GLN A 118 3.21 2.92 -17.65
N LYS A 119 3.20 3.64 -16.51
CA LYS A 119 2.03 4.28 -15.91
C LYS A 119 0.82 3.35 -15.79
N GLN A 120 1.06 2.07 -15.47
CA GLN A 120 0.02 1.06 -15.32
C GLN A 120 -0.68 1.21 -13.96
N PHE A 121 -1.52 2.23 -13.84
CA PHE A 121 -2.28 2.54 -12.62
C PHE A 121 -3.74 2.11 -12.73
N LEU A 122 -4.29 1.53 -11.66
CA LEU A 122 -5.73 1.30 -11.49
C LEU A 122 -6.47 2.60 -11.19
N PHE A 123 -5.91 3.37 -10.26
CA PHE A 123 -6.42 4.65 -9.81
C PHE A 123 -5.33 5.40 -9.03
N ILE A 124 -5.56 6.69 -8.82
CA ILE A 124 -4.78 7.59 -7.99
C ILE A 124 -5.73 8.14 -6.92
N ALA A 125 -5.31 8.14 -5.66
CA ALA A 125 -6.14 8.62 -4.56
C ALA A 125 -5.35 9.46 -3.55
N ASN A 126 -5.99 10.49 -3.01
CA ASN A 126 -5.52 11.13 -1.79
C ASN A 126 -5.71 10.14 -0.64
N THR A 127 -4.61 9.68 -0.08
CA THR A 127 -4.62 8.49 0.78
C THR A 127 -4.35 8.85 2.23
N GLY A 128 -5.25 8.43 3.11
CA GLY A 128 -5.04 8.45 4.54
C GLY A 128 -3.86 7.56 4.96
N ILE A 129 -2.92 8.12 5.70
CA ILE A 129 -1.61 7.50 5.99
C ILE A 129 -1.62 6.47 7.13
N THR A 130 -2.78 6.16 7.67
CA THR A 130 -2.92 5.29 8.84
C THR A 130 -2.37 3.89 8.60
N GLY A 131 -2.58 3.32 7.40
CA GLY A 131 -2.05 1.99 7.03
C GLY A 131 -0.54 1.95 6.97
N ILE A 132 0.07 3.04 6.49
CA ILE A 132 1.52 3.20 6.44
C ILE A 132 2.09 3.42 7.86
N LYS A 133 1.51 4.35 8.63
CA LYS A 133 1.94 4.65 10.02
C LYS A 133 1.85 3.41 10.93
N LYS A 134 0.84 2.55 10.73
CA LYS A 134 0.64 1.30 11.48
C LYS A 134 1.41 0.10 10.90
N LEU A 135 2.23 0.29 9.87
CA LEU A 135 3.01 -0.76 9.19
C LEU A 135 2.15 -1.91 8.63
N LYS A 136 0.88 -1.65 8.32
CA LYS A 136 0.03 -2.61 7.60
C LYS A 136 0.42 -2.66 6.12
N TRP A 137 0.77 -1.51 5.56
CA TRP A 137 1.37 -1.41 4.24
C TRP A 137 2.88 -1.33 4.40
N ARG A 138 3.59 -2.24 3.74
CA ARG A 138 5.03 -2.41 3.94
C ARG A 138 5.80 -1.56 2.95
N PHE A 139 6.60 -0.61 3.44
CA PHE A 139 7.57 0.08 2.60
C PHE A 139 8.54 -0.94 1.96
N ILE A 140 8.74 -0.83 0.65
CA ILE A 140 9.63 -1.70 -0.12
C ILE A 140 10.86 -0.93 -0.58
N THR A 141 10.66 0.17 -1.28
CA THR A 141 11.76 0.92 -1.91
C THR A 141 11.28 2.32 -2.30
N ASN A 142 12.19 3.13 -2.82
CA ASN A 142 11.88 4.43 -3.37
C ASN A 142 12.24 4.44 -4.86
N TYR A 143 11.34 4.95 -5.68
CA TYR A 143 11.52 5.17 -7.10
C TYR A 143 11.97 6.62 -7.33
N SER A 144 13.18 6.79 -7.86
CA SER A 144 13.85 8.11 -7.91
C SER A 144 13.23 9.08 -8.91
N ASP A 145 12.65 8.57 -9.99
CA ASP A 145 12.19 9.43 -11.09
C ASP A 145 10.78 9.95 -10.79
N LYS A 146 10.53 11.22 -11.16
CA LYS A 146 9.20 11.83 -11.00
C LYS A 146 8.18 11.08 -11.87
N VAL A 147 7.16 10.49 -11.23
CA VAL A 147 6.15 9.65 -11.90
C VAL A 147 5.21 10.47 -12.79
N PHE A 148 4.79 11.63 -12.31
CA PHE A 148 3.90 12.58 -12.99
C PHE A 148 4.46 13.99 -12.91
N SER A 149 4.39 14.76 -14.00
CA SER A 149 4.62 16.20 -13.94
C SER A 149 3.46 16.90 -13.21
N ASP A 150 3.67 18.14 -12.77
CA ASP A 150 2.62 18.92 -12.09
C ASP A 150 1.44 19.20 -13.03
N GLU A 151 1.73 19.36 -14.33
CA GLU A 151 0.71 19.42 -15.38
C GLU A 151 -0.07 18.11 -15.50
N ASN A 152 0.58 16.93 -15.41
CA ASN A 152 -0.16 15.68 -15.40
C ASN A 152 -1.06 15.55 -14.16
N LEU A 153 -0.57 15.97 -12.98
CA LEU A 153 -1.34 15.92 -11.74
C LEU A 153 -2.57 16.83 -11.78
N SER A 154 -2.45 18.03 -12.36
CA SER A 154 -3.56 19.00 -12.46
C SER A 154 -4.68 18.57 -13.41
N GLN A 155 -4.45 17.55 -14.24
CA GLN A 155 -5.44 17.00 -15.16
C GLN A 155 -6.11 15.72 -14.66
N ILE A 156 -5.76 15.22 -13.47
CA ILE A 156 -6.35 13.99 -12.93
C ILE A 156 -7.81 14.26 -12.53
N PRO A 157 -8.81 13.56 -13.11
CA PRO A 157 -10.18 13.68 -12.68
C PRO A 157 -10.43 12.80 -11.44
N TYR A 158 -11.22 13.29 -10.50
CA TYR A 158 -11.66 12.61 -9.27
C TYR A 158 -13.19 12.60 -9.20
N LYS A 159 -13.78 11.57 -8.60
CA LYS A 159 -15.24 11.44 -8.46
C LYS A 159 -15.71 11.10 -7.05
N VAL A 160 -16.93 11.48 -6.72
CA VAL A 160 -17.67 10.98 -5.57
C VAL A 160 -19.16 10.87 -5.89
N TYR A 161 -19.84 9.91 -5.25
CA TYR A 161 -21.29 9.84 -5.23
C TYR A 161 -21.82 10.38 -3.91
N PHE A 162 -22.68 11.39 -3.96
CA PHE A 162 -23.22 12.05 -2.77
C PHE A 162 -24.66 12.51 -3.02
N MET A 163 -25.56 12.34 -2.05
CA MET A 163 -26.96 12.77 -2.13
C MET A 163 -27.67 12.44 -3.46
N GLY A 164 -27.44 11.24 -4.00
CA GLY A 164 -28.10 10.79 -5.23
C GLY A 164 -27.43 11.19 -6.55
N LYS A 165 -26.31 11.95 -6.51
CA LYS A 165 -25.65 12.50 -7.70
C LYS A 165 -24.16 12.17 -7.71
N TYR A 166 -23.57 12.17 -8.91
CA TYR A 166 -22.13 12.09 -9.08
C TYR A 166 -21.52 13.47 -9.24
N TYR A 167 -20.37 13.67 -8.62
CA TYR A 167 -19.61 14.91 -8.63
C TYR A 167 -18.20 14.65 -9.12
N LYS A 168 -17.65 15.61 -9.86
CA LYS A 168 -16.31 15.56 -10.45
C LYS A 168 -15.50 16.78 -10.05
N SER A 169 -14.24 16.53 -9.72
CA SER A 169 -13.19 17.54 -9.64
C SER A 169 -12.06 17.15 -10.58
N VAL A 170 -11.29 18.12 -11.08
CA VAL A 170 -10.11 17.88 -11.92
C VAL A 170 -8.94 18.60 -11.28
N GLY A 171 -7.83 17.87 -11.06
CA GLY A 171 -6.61 18.39 -10.46
C GLY A 171 -6.66 18.59 -8.94
N ASP A 172 -7.84 18.70 -8.36
CA ASP A 172 -8.04 18.86 -6.92
C ASP A 172 -8.77 17.64 -6.33
N SER A 173 -8.02 16.85 -5.57
CA SER A 173 -8.50 15.62 -4.95
C SER A 173 -9.38 15.83 -3.71
N VAL A 174 -9.41 17.03 -3.14
CA VAL A 174 -10.15 17.35 -1.89
C VAL A 174 -11.15 18.48 -2.06
N LYS A 175 -11.42 18.87 -3.31
CA LYS A 175 -12.38 19.91 -3.65
C LYS A 175 -13.72 19.71 -2.94
N GLU A 176 -14.26 20.79 -2.38
CA GLU A 176 -15.56 20.75 -1.75
C GLU A 176 -16.64 20.29 -2.74
N ILE A 177 -17.52 19.39 -2.30
CA ILE A 177 -18.57 18.80 -3.16
C ILE A 177 -19.46 19.89 -3.76
N ALA A 178 -19.71 20.99 -3.04
CA ALA A 178 -20.52 22.11 -3.50
C ALA A 178 -19.90 22.84 -4.71
N GLU A 179 -18.59 22.75 -4.90
CA GLU A 179 -17.84 23.37 -6.00
C GLU A 179 -17.46 22.39 -7.11
N CYS A 180 -17.87 21.13 -6.97
CA CYS A 180 -17.64 20.09 -7.95
C CYS A 180 -18.67 20.15 -9.08
N GLU A 181 -18.25 19.74 -10.27
CA GLU A 181 -19.13 19.59 -11.42
C GLU A 181 -20.06 18.39 -11.20
N VAL A 182 -21.37 18.57 -11.40
CA VAL A 182 -22.32 17.44 -11.39
C VAL A 182 -22.23 16.73 -12.73
N ILE A 183 -21.98 15.43 -12.71
CA ILE A 183 -21.78 14.61 -13.91
C ILE A 183 -22.77 13.45 -13.97
N SER A 184 -22.92 12.85 -15.16
CA SER A 184 -23.74 11.65 -15.33
C SER A 184 -23.06 10.40 -14.76
N LYS A 185 -23.82 9.32 -14.56
CA LYS A 185 -23.27 8.04 -14.12
C LYS A 185 -22.28 7.48 -15.15
N GLU A 186 -22.60 7.58 -16.44
CA GLU A 186 -21.78 7.07 -17.54
C GLU A 186 -20.42 7.79 -17.63
N GLU A 187 -20.38 9.07 -17.29
CA GLU A 187 -19.12 9.81 -17.17
C GLU A 187 -18.38 9.42 -15.91
N ALA A 188 -19.08 9.30 -14.78
CA ALA A 188 -18.50 8.91 -13.51
C ALA A 188 -17.84 7.53 -13.59
N ASP A 189 -18.44 6.56 -14.29
CA ASP A 189 -17.92 5.21 -14.43
C ASP A 189 -16.55 5.16 -15.15
N LYS A 190 -16.21 6.20 -15.94
CA LYS A 190 -14.91 6.34 -16.61
C LYS A 190 -13.81 6.92 -15.72
N ILE A 191 -14.16 7.52 -14.59
CA ILE A 191 -13.21 8.12 -13.65
C ILE A 191 -12.89 7.09 -12.56
N PRO A 192 -11.67 6.56 -12.49
CA PRO A 192 -11.34 5.54 -11.50
C PRO A 192 -10.95 6.12 -10.13
N ASN A 193 -10.65 7.42 -10.07
CA ASN A 193 -10.03 8.06 -8.91
C ASN A 193 -11.10 8.58 -7.93
N PRO A 194 -11.07 8.18 -6.66
CA PRO A 194 -11.98 8.69 -5.65
C PRO A 194 -11.61 10.14 -5.24
N LEU A 195 -12.62 10.98 -5.01
CA LEU A 195 -12.49 12.31 -4.42
C LEU A 195 -12.52 12.20 -2.88
N GLY A 196 -11.69 13.00 -2.23
CA GLY A 196 -11.52 13.07 -0.79
C GLY A 196 -10.32 12.26 -0.28
N ILE A 197 -10.02 12.42 1.00
CA ILE A 197 -8.99 11.63 1.69
C ILE A 197 -9.57 10.23 1.95
N VAL A 198 -9.06 9.24 1.25
CA VAL A 198 -9.54 7.86 1.31
C VAL A 198 -8.76 7.08 2.37
N GLY A 199 -9.50 6.50 3.31
CA GLY A 199 -8.93 5.67 4.37
C GLY A 199 -8.34 4.36 3.86
N GLU A 200 -7.42 3.80 4.63
CA GLU A 200 -6.76 2.51 4.36
C GLU A 200 -7.75 1.40 3.98
N GLU A 201 -8.80 1.20 4.77
CA GLU A 201 -9.79 0.12 4.54
C GLU A 201 -10.52 0.30 3.22
N GLU A 202 -10.86 1.54 2.87
CA GLU A 202 -11.54 1.85 1.60
C GLU A 202 -10.61 1.64 0.40
N ILE A 203 -9.32 1.98 0.52
CA ILE A 203 -8.33 1.66 -0.51
C ILE A 203 -8.22 0.15 -0.73
N GLU A 204 -8.14 -0.64 0.35
CA GLU A 204 -8.08 -2.10 0.25
C GLU A 204 -9.34 -2.68 -0.41
N ASN A 205 -10.53 -2.16 -0.06
CA ASN A 205 -11.79 -2.53 -0.70
C ASN A 205 -11.81 -2.20 -2.20
N LEU A 206 -11.39 -0.98 -2.59
CA LEU A 206 -11.30 -0.58 -3.99
C LEU A 206 -10.36 -1.49 -4.78
N LEU A 207 -9.20 -1.85 -4.21
CA LEU A 207 -8.26 -2.78 -4.84
C LEU A 207 -8.88 -4.17 -5.03
N ILE A 208 -9.60 -4.68 -4.03
CA ILE A 208 -10.31 -5.96 -4.11
C ILE A 208 -11.40 -5.91 -5.19
N GLU A 209 -12.20 -4.86 -5.25
CA GLU A 209 -13.24 -4.67 -6.26
C GLU A 209 -12.64 -4.64 -7.67
N LYS A 210 -11.52 -3.91 -7.87
CA LYS A 210 -10.80 -3.88 -9.15
C LYS A 210 -10.26 -5.24 -9.55
N PHE A 211 -9.75 -6.02 -8.61
CA PHE A 211 -9.31 -7.39 -8.87
C PHE A 211 -10.49 -8.27 -9.32
N GLN A 212 -11.63 -8.20 -8.62
CA GLN A 212 -12.83 -8.99 -8.96
C GLN A 212 -13.39 -8.65 -10.34
N ASN A 213 -13.39 -7.38 -10.72
CA ASN A 213 -13.85 -6.92 -12.04
C ASN A 213 -12.91 -7.30 -13.20
N THR A 214 -11.73 -7.86 -12.91
CA THR A 214 -10.74 -8.31 -13.91
C THR A 214 -10.85 -9.81 -14.21
N ILE A 215 -11.66 -10.55 -13.44
CA ILE A 215 -11.93 -11.99 -13.60
C ILE A 215 -13.17 -12.18 -14.48
#